data_AF-A0A9R0T900-F1
#
_entry.id   AF-A0A9R0T900-F1
#
_cell.length_a   1.000
_cell.length_b   1.000
_cell.length_c   1.000
_cell.angle_alpha   90.00
_cell.angle_beta   90.00
_cell.angle_gamma   90.00
#
_symmetry.space_group_name_H-M   'P 1'
#
loop_
_entity.id
_entity.type
_entity.pdbx_description
1 polymer ?
#
loop_
_entity_poly.entity_id
_entity_poly.type
_entity_poly.pdbx_seq_one_letter_code
_entity_poly.pdbx_strand_id
1 'polypeptide(L)'
;MQALFVLLLLPFLSNLKGIPLTELPAYVNRGAACFLNVGGNLNDCPGAPLLPLLFITMNMAFNISVLNLVKMSTALVASLTATLAVPLSIYVLSLPLPYMPGGTSLSTSFLVGAAVLVLGLLLYNLPQNSADQVKTE
;
A
#
# COMPACT_ATOMS: atom_id res chain seq x y z
N MET A 1 20.71 2.45 5.85
CA MET A 1 21.04 1.31 4.97
C MET A 1 20.13 1.20 3.74
N GLN A 2 18.80 1.30 3.87
CA GLN A 2 17.88 1.17 2.71
C GLN A 2 18.09 2.22 1.60
N ALA A 3 18.28 3.50 1.98
CA ALA A 3 18.46 4.59 1.01
C ALA A 3 19.75 4.49 0.18
N LEU A 4 20.83 3.94 0.76
CA LEU A 4 22.11 3.75 0.07
C LEU A 4 21.98 2.74 -1.08
N PHE A 5 21.27 1.63 -0.82
CA PHE A 5 21.03 0.59 -1.81
C PHE A 5 20.12 1.09 -2.94
N VAL A 6 19.12 1.91 -2.61
CA VAL A 6 18.25 2.55 -3.59
C VAL A 6 19.03 3.54 -4.46
N LEU A 7 19.94 4.35 -3.88
CA LEU A 7 20.82 5.26 -4.62
C LEU A 7 21.77 4.52 -5.56
N LEU A 8 22.31 3.38 -5.13
CA LEU A 8 23.18 2.53 -5.95
C LEU A 8 22.43 1.90 -7.14
N LEU A 9 21.16 1.51 -6.94
CA LEU A 9 20.29 0.93 -7.97
C LEU A 9 19.58 1.97 -8.84
N LEU A 10 19.55 3.23 -8.43
CA LEU A 10 18.95 4.35 -9.15
C LEU A 10 19.37 4.44 -10.64
N PRO A 11 20.65 4.28 -11.02
CA PRO A 11 21.06 4.25 -12.44
C PRO A 11 20.42 3.11 -13.25
N PHE A 12 20.22 1.96 -12.61
CA PHE A 12 19.57 0.80 -13.23
C PHE A 12 18.06 1.01 -13.34
N LEU A 13 17.42 1.49 -12.28
CA LEU A 13 15.98 1.77 -12.24
C LEU A 13 15.56 2.92 -13.17
N SER A 14 16.43 3.93 -13.35
CA SER A 14 16.16 5.05 -14.26
C SER A 14 16.17 4.61 -15.73
N ASN A 15 17.08 3.70 -16.10
CA ASN A 15 17.09 3.07 -17.43
C ASN A 15 15.82 2.25 -17.68
N LEU A 16 15.36 1.47 -16.70
CA LEU A 16 14.13 0.66 -16.80
C LEU A 16 12.86 1.51 -16.95
N LYS A 17 12.83 2.69 -16.34
CA LYS A 17 11.69 3.62 -16.42
C LYS A 17 11.78 4.58 -17.62
N GLY A 18 12.85 4.49 -18.42
CA GLY A 18 13.05 5.28 -19.64
C GLY A 18 13.42 6.74 -19.38
N ILE A 19 13.95 7.09 -18.20
CA ILE A 19 14.33 8.46 -17.85
C ILE A 19 15.86 8.56 -17.85
N PRO A 20 16.47 9.40 -18.70
CA PRO A 20 17.92 9.62 -18.67
C PRO A 20 18.33 10.26 -17.33
N LEU A 21 19.46 9.80 -16.77
CA LEU A 21 19.90 10.25 -15.44
C LEU A 21 20.15 11.75 -15.31
N THR A 22 20.40 12.43 -16.43
CA THR A 22 20.56 13.88 -16.51
C THR A 22 19.25 14.65 -16.25
N GLU A 23 18.10 14.03 -16.51
CA GLU A 23 16.77 14.60 -16.30
C GLU A 23 16.19 14.25 -14.92
N LEU A 24 16.84 13.34 -14.18
CA LEU A 24 16.41 12.92 -12.85
C LEU A 24 16.33 14.09 -11.84
N PRO A 25 17.33 15.00 -11.77
CA PRO A 25 17.26 16.15 -10.88
C PRO A 25 16.13 17.11 -11.26
N ALA A 26 15.91 17.33 -12.57
CA ALA A 26 14.81 18.15 -13.07
C ALA A 26 13.44 17.51 -12.75
N TYR A 27 13.33 16.18 -12.86
CA TYR A 27 12.12 15.42 -12.50
C TYR A 27 11.79 15.52 -11.01
N VAL A 28 12.78 15.32 -10.13
CA VAL A 28 12.62 15.48 -8.68
C VAL A 28 12.26 16.92 -8.32
N ASN A 29 12.89 17.91 -8.96
CA ASN A 29 12.59 19.32 -8.72
C ASN A 29 11.16 19.70 -9.17
N ARG A 30 10.69 19.18 -10.32
CA ARG A 30 9.29 19.36 -10.75
C ARG A 30 8.30 18.74 -9.75
N GLY A 31 8.60 17.54 -9.24
CA GLY A 31 7.79 16.90 -8.19
C GLY A 31 7.80 17.68 -6.88
N ALA A 32 8.95 18.24 -6.48
CA ALA A 32 9.09 19.06 -5.29
C ALA A 32 8.36 20.41 -5.44
N ALA A 33 8.45 21.06 -6.61
CA ALA A 33 7.70 22.27 -6.93
C ALA A 33 6.18 22.03 -6.89
N CYS A 34 5.73 20.90 -7.42
CA CYS A 34 4.33 20.45 -7.36
C CYS A 34 3.86 20.20 -5.91
N PHE A 35 4.71 19.60 -5.06
CA PHE A 35 4.40 19.32 -3.66
C PHE A 35 4.45 20.58 -2.77
N LEU A 36 5.42 21.46 -2.97
CA LEU A 36 5.61 22.70 -2.20
C LEU A 36 4.81 23.87 -2.78
N ASN A 37 4.11 23.67 -3.90
CA ASN A 37 3.36 24.70 -4.63
C ASN A 37 4.21 25.94 -4.99
N VAL A 38 5.46 25.70 -5.37
CA VAL A 38 6.41 26.76 -5.77
C VAL A 38 6.37 26.86 -7.29
N GLY A 39 5.81 27.94 -7.84
CA GLY A 39 5.87 28.22 -9.28
C GLY A 39 4.56 28.13 -10.08
N GLY A 40 3.41 28.40 -9.46
CA GLY A 40 2.27 29.03 -10.13
C GLY A 40 1.74 28.42 -11.43
N ASN A 41 1.08 27.27 -11.35
CA ASN A 41 -0.17 26.99 -12.08
C ASN A 41 -0.80 25.72 -11.47
N LEU A 42 -1.75 25.89 -10.57
CA LEU A 42 -2.42 24.81 -9.82
C LEU A 42 -3.16 23.79 -10.72
N ASN A 43 -3.30 24.08 -12.01
CA ASN A 43 -3.97 23.20 -12.98
C ASN A 43 -3.11 22.02 -13.45
N ASP A 44 -1.78 22.07 -13.32
CA ASP A 44 -0.87 21.00 -13.80
C ASP A 44 -0.60 19.90 -12.75
N CYS A 45 -1.12 20.05 -11.53
CA CYS A 45 -0.83 19.17 -10.39
C CYS A 45 -2.11 18.72 -9.65
N PRO A 46 -2.99 17.92 -10.27
CA PRO A 46 -4.22 17.46 -9.63
C PRO A 46 -3.91 16.61 -8.38
N GLY A 47 -4.38 17.07 -7.22
CA GLY A 47 -4.31 16.32 -5.96
C GLY A 47 -3.02 16.49 -5.13
N ALA A 48 -2.03 17.27 -5.58
CA ALA A 48 -0.89 17.65 -4.75
C ALA A 48 -1.23 18.90 -3.90
N PRO A 49 -0.81 19.00 -2.62
CA PRO A 49 -0.02 18.04 -1.84
C PRO A 49 -0.86 17.05 -1.00
N LEU A 50 -2.20 17.19 -0.99
CA LEU A 50 -3.08 16.47 -0.08
C LEU A 50 -3.01 14.94 -0.25
N LEU A 51 -3.03 14.44 -1.48
CA LEU A 51 -3.05 13.00 -1.76
C LEU A 51 -1.73 12.30 -1.38
N PRO A 52 -0.53 12.85 -1.73
CA PRO A 52 0.74 12.35 -1.20
C PRO A 52 0.83 12.41 0.34
N LEU A 53 0.35 13.48 0.97
CA LEU A 53 0.39 13.62 2.42
C LEU A 53 -0.49 12.56 3.10
N LEU A 54 -1.72 12.38 2.61
CA LEU A 54 -2.63 11.34 3.09
C LEU A 54 -2.00 9.95 2.96
N PHE A 55 -1.37 9.64 1.82
CA PHE A 55 -0.67 8.38 1.61
C PHE A 55 0.44 8.14 2.66
N ILE A 56 1.30 9.14 2.89
CA ILE A 56 2.40 9.03 3.87
C ILE A 56 1.83 8.82 5.29
N THR A 57 0.81 9.59 5.68
CA THR A 57 0.18 9.46 7.00
C THR A 57 -0.45 8.08 7.22
N MET A 58 -1.19 7.57 6.24
CA MET A 58 -1.82 6.24 6.32
C MET A 58 -0.79 5.11 6.31
N ASN A 59 0.27 5.22 5.50
CA ASN A 59 1.35 4.24 5.50
C ASN A 59 2.08 4.18 6.86
N MET A 60 2.36 5.34 7.47
CA MET A 60 2.94 5.39 8.80
C MET A 60 2.00 4.84 9.88
N ALA A 61 0.72 5.21 9.83
CA ALA A 61 -0.29 4.69 10.76
C ALA A 61 -0.41 3.16 10.65
N PHE A 62 -0.37 2.61 9.43
CA PHE A 62 -0.38 1.16 9.19
C PHE A 62 0.84 0.48 9.82
N ASN A 63 2.04 1.01 9.59
CA ASN A 63 3.27 0.44 10.16
C ASN A 63 3.23 0.43 11.70
N ILE A 64 2.75 1.52 12.32
CA ILE A 64 2.56 1.61 13.78
C ILE A 64 1.50 0.60 14.25
N SER A 65 0.39 0.49 13.53
CA SER A 65 -0.71 -0.42 13.87
C SER A 65 -0.28 -1.88 13.83
N VAL A 66 0.49 -2.28 12.81
CA VAL A 66 1.05 -3.65 12.72
C VAL A 66 2.01 -3.92 13.88
N LEU A 67 2.87 -2.97 14.23
CA LEU A 67 3.78 -3.14 15.36
C LEU A 67 3.03 -3.27 16.69
N ASN A 68 1.94 -2.52 16.87
CA ASN A 68 1.07 -2.65 18.03
C ASN A 68 0.29 -3.97 18.04
N LEU A 69 -0.15 -4.43 16.86
CA LEU A 69 -0.79 -5.75 16.70
C LEU A 69 0.18 -6.86 17.10
N VAL A 70 1.42 -6.86 16.62
CA VAL A 70 2.43 -7.89 16.96
C VAL A 70 2.71 -7.92 18.47
N LYS A 71 2.58 -6.78 19.16
CA LYS A 71 2.77 -6.70 20.62
C LYS A 71 1.62 -7.31 21.42
N MET A 72 0.40 -7.28 20.90
CA MET A 72 -0.83 -7.73 21.59
C MET A 72 -1.36 -9.07 21.06
N SER A 73 -0.98 -9.49 19.87
CA SER A 73 -1.54 -10.63 19.14
C SER A 73 -0.47 -11.53 18.53
N THR A 74 -0.86 -12.73 18.08
CA THR A 74 0.04 -13.67 17.42
C THR A 74 0.57 -13.10 16.11
N ALA A 75 1.84 -13.37 15.80
CA ALA A 75 2.48 -12.97 14.54
C ALA A 75 1.68 -13.36 13.28
N LEU A 76 0.89 -14.44 13.35
CA LEU A 76 -0.01 -14.86 12.28
C LEU A 76 -1.15 -13.87 12.05
N VAL A 77 -1.88 -13.44 13.09
CA VAL A 77 -2.97 -12.46 12.94
C VAL A 77 -2.44 -11.15 12.37
N ALA A 78 -1.29 -10.68 12.86
CA ALA A 78 -0.64 -9.48 12.32
C ALA A 78 -0.26 -9.63 10.84
N SER A 79 0.29 -10.78 10.44
CA SER A 79 0.64 -11.07 9.04
C SER A 79 -0.60 -11.15 8.13
N LEU A 80 -1.67 -11.80 8.59
CA LEU A 80 -2.90 -11.88 7.80
C LEU A 80 -3.61 -10.52 7.69
N THR A 81 -3.68 -9.72 8.77
CA THR A 81 -4.22 -8.35 8.72
C THR A 81 -3.40 -7.47 7.76
N ALA A 82 -2.07 -7.62 7.76
CA ALA A 82 -1.22 -6.92 6.81
C ALA A 82 -1.45 -7.40 5.36
N THR A 83 -1.70 -8.69 5.17
CA THR A 83 -1.99 -9.28 3.85
C THR A 83 -3.33 -8.79 3.30
N LEU A 84 -4.34 -8.56 4.16
CA LEU A 84 -5.64 -8.02 3.79
C LEU A 84 -5.59 -6.54 3.37
N ALA A 85 -4.64 -5.76 3.91
CA ALA A 85 -4.48 -4.35 3.55
C ALA A 85 -4.11 -4.16 2.07
N VAL A 86 -3.42 -5.13 1.46
CA VAL A 86 -3.02 -5.09 0.04
C VAL A 86 -4.24 -5.11 -0.89
N PRO A 87 -5.11 -6.14 -0.88
CA PRO A 87 -6.28 -6.17 -1.73
C PRO A 87 -7.29 -5.06 -1.40
N LEU A 88 -7.40 -4.67 -0.13
CA LEU A 88 -8.25 -3.56 0.28
C LEU A 88 -7.81 -2.24 -0.37
N SER A 89 -6.50 -1.97 -0.39
CA SER A 89 -5.95 -0.77 -1.02
C SER A 89 -6.18 -0.76 -2.53
N ILE A 90 -6.00 -1.91 -3.19
CA ILE A 90 -6.29 -2.06 -4.63
C ILE A 90 -7.78 -1.81 -4.91
N TYR A 91 -8.66 -2.33 -4.05
CA TYR A 91 -10.11 -2.14 -4.19
C TYR A 91 -10.50 -0.67 -4.05
N VAL A 92 -10.03 0.02 -2.99
CA VAL A 92 -10.31 1.44 -2.75
C VAL A 92 -9.74 2.32 -3.86
N LEU A 93 -8.55 2.02 -4.37
CA LEU A 93 -7.90 2.81 -5.43
C LEU A 93 -8.46 2.52 -6.83
N SER A 94 -9.15 1.39 -7.02
CA SER A 94 -9.82 1.06 -8.28
C SER A 94 -11.19 1.75 -8.42
N LEU A 95 -11.75 2.26 -7.32
CA LEU A 95 -12.95 3.11 -7.36
C LEU A 95 -12.63 4.44 -8.07
N PRO A 96 -13.61 5.04 -8.77
CA PRO A 96 -13.43 6.35 -9.40
C PRO A 96 -13.31 7.42 -8.30
N LEU A 97 -12.09 7.68 -7.86
CA LEU A 97 -11.80 8.74 -6.90
C LEU A 97 -11.82 10.11 -7.59
N PRO A 98 -12.27 11.17 -6.89
CA PRO A 98 -12.39 12.52 -7.45
C PRO A 98 -11.07 13.10 -7.99
N TYR A 99 -9.91 12.56 -7.58
CA TYR A 99 -8.59 12.98 -8.04
C TYR A 99 -7.91 12.01 -9.02
N MET A 100 -8.55 10.89 -9.38
CA MET A 100 -8.04 9.90 -10.35
C MET A 100 -9.09 9.61 -11.43
N PRO A 101 -8.98 10.20 -12.63
CA PRO A 101 -9.89 9.93 -13.72
C PRO A 101 -9.57 8.55 -14.33
N GLY A 102 -10.45 7.57 -14.08
CA GLY A 102 -10.34 6.22 -14.63
C GLY A 102 -10.45 5.14 -13.56
N GLY A 103 -11.68 4.83 -13.13
CA GLY A 103 -11.94 3.63 -12.34
C GLY A 103 -11.52 2.40 -13.15
N THR A 104 -10.66 1.56 -12.56
CA THR A 104 -10.13 0.38 -13.25
C THR A 104 -11.06 -0.81 -13.00
N SER A 105 -11.47 -1.51 -14.05
CA SER A 105 -12.26 -2.74 -13.93
C SER A 105 -11.42 -3.84 -13.27
N LEU A 106 -11.72 -4.15 -12.01
CA LEU A 106 -11.10 -5.25 -11.28
C LEU A 106 -11.49 -6.60 -11.90
N SER A 107 -10.51 -7.47 -12.15
CA SER A 107 -10.76 -8.84 -12.61
C SER A 107 -11.54 -9.63 -11.56
N THR A 108 -12.54 -10.40 -11.99
CA THR A 108 -13.33 -11.29 -11.13
C THR A 108 -12.43 -12.26 -10.33
N SER A 109 -11.30 -12.70 -10.90
CA SER A 109 -10.32 -13.56 -10.21
C SER A 109 -9.68 -12.90 -8.99
N PHE A 110 -9.43 -11.58 -9.04
CA PHE A 110 -8.89 -10.82 -7.91
C PHE A 110 -9.91 -10.74 -6.77
N LEU A 111 -11.19 -10.55 -7.11
CA LEU A 111 -12.27 -10.50 -6.13
C LEU A 111 -12.47 -11.85 -5.42
N VAL A 112 -12.39 -12.96 -6.17
CA VAL A 112 -12.42 -14.32 -5.60
C VAL A 112 -11.21 -14.56 -4.69
N GLY A 113 -10.01 -14.16 -5.10
CA GLY A 113 -8.80 -14.27 -4.26
C GLY A 113 -8.93 -13.50 -2.95
N ALA A 114 -9.45 -12.27 -3.00
CA ALA A 114 -9.71 -11.47 -1.81
C ALA A 114 -10.76 -12.14 -0.90
N ALA A 115 -11.83 -12.69 -1.46
CA ALA A 115 -12.88 -13.38 -0.71
C ALA A 115 -12.35 -14.64 0.00
N VAL A 116 -11.52 -15.45 -0.67
CA VAL A 116 -10.87 -16.62 -0.07
C VAL A 116 -9.98 -16.23 1.10
N LEU A 117 -9.24 -15.11 0.97
CA LEU A 117 -8.35 -14.62 2.01
C LEU A 117 -9.12 -14.13 3.25
N VAL A 118 -10.23 -13.41 3.03
CA VAL A 118 -11.17 -13.00 4.10
C VAL A 118 -11.80 -14.23 4.78
N LEU A 119 -12.24 -15.22 4.00
CA LEU A 119 -12.85 -16.43 4.52
C LEU A 119 -11.86 -17.26 5.36
N GLY A 120 -10.61 -17.39 4.89
CA GLY A 120 -9.53 -18.03 5.65
C GLY A 120 -9.23 -17.31 6.97
N LEU A 121 -9.27 -15.97 6.97
CA LEU A 121 -9.12 -15.17 8.19
C LEU A 121 -10.26 -15.42 9.19
N LEU A 122 -11.50 -15.51 8.69
CA LEU A 122 -12.69 -15.70 9.50
C LEU A 122 -12.73 -17.08 10.14
N LEU A 123 -12.40 -18.12 9.36
CA LEU A 123 -12.26 -19.50 9.85
C LEU A 123 -11.14 -19.66 10.87
N TYR A 124 -10.05 -18.90 10.73
CA TYR A 124 -8.94 -18.92 11.70
C TYR A 124 -9.25 -18.19 13.01
N ASN A 125 -10.00 -17.07 12.96
CA ASN A 125 -10.37 -16.29 14.15
C ASN A 125 -11.59 -16.83 14.90
N LEU A 126 -12.38 -17.71 14.28
CA LEU A 126 -13.40 -18.46 15.00
C LEU A 126 -12.72 -19.32 16.08
N PRO A 127 -13.23 -19.35 17.32
CA PRO A 127 -12.69 -20.22 18.35
C PRO A 127 -12.71 -21.65 17.81
N GLN A 128 -11.53 -22.27 17.67
CA GLN A 128 -11.42 -23.70 17.41
C GLN A 128 -11.92 -24.44 18.65
N ASN A 129 -13.23 -24.49 18.84
CA ASN A 129 -13.88 -25.26 19.89
C ASN A 129 -13.90 -26.76 19.54
N SER A 130 -12.85 -27.28 18.89
CA SER A 130 -12.86 -28.62 18.30
C SER A 130 -11.54 -29.38 18.42
N ALA A 131 -10.55 -28.87 19.15
CA ALA A 131 -9.33 -29.63 19.47
C ALA A 131 -9.28 -30.13 20.93
N ASP A 132 -10.40 -30.09 21.65
CA ASP A 132 -10.51 -30.63 23.03
C ASP A 132 -11.59 -31.73 23.12
N GLN A 133 -11.72 -32.56 22.08
CA GLN A 133 -12.63 -33.73 22.05
C GLN A 133 -11.99 -34.96 21.38
N VAL A 134 -10.65 -35.08 21.37
CA VAL A 134 -9.95 -36.33 20.97
C VAL A 134 -8.78 -36.58 21.92
N LYS A 135 -9.00 -36.50 23.24
CA LYS A 135 -8.01 -37.02 24.20
C LYS A 135 -8.53 -37.24 25.63
N THR A 136 -9.72 -37.78 25.80
CA THR A 136 -10.25 -38.33 27.08
C THR A 136 -11.63 -38.89 26.75
N GLU A 137 -12.00 -40.15 26.92
CA GLU A 137 -11.44 -41.38 27.52
C GLU A 137 -11.98 -42.57 26.71
#